data_AF-A0A7X3HGG5-F1
#
_entry.id   AF-A0A7X3HGG5-F1
#
_cell.length_a   1.000
_cell.length_b   1.000
_cell.length_c   1.000
_cell.angle_alpha   90.00
_cell.angle_beta   90.00
_cell.angle_gamma   90.00
#
_symmetry.space_group_name_H-M   'P 1'
#
loop_
_entity.id
_entity.type
_entity.pdbx_description
1 polymer ?
#
loop_
_entity_poly.entity_id
_entity_poly.type
_entity_poly.pdbx_seq_one_letter_code
_entity_poly.pdbx_strand_id
1 'polypeptide(L)'
;VQFHWDREGQADEHTSCWLRVASSWAGNAYGAIAIPRIGMEVLVTFLEGDPDQPLVTGCLYHGVHQPPYELPANKTRTLLKTDSSPGGGGYNELRIEDR
;
A
#
# COMPACT_ATOMS: atom_id res chain seq x y z
N VAL A 1 -7.13 -6.37 -7.33
CA VAL A 1 -6.89 -6.85 -5.94
C VAL A 1 -7.49 -8.24 -5.84
N GLN A 2 -6.74 -9.23 -5.35
CA GLN A 2 -7.29 -10.54 -5.03
C GLN A 2 -7.77 -10.52 -3.57
N PHE A 3 -9.06 -10.70 -3.33
CA PHE A 3 -9.57 -10.84 -1.97
C PHE A 3 -9.24 -12.24 -1.42
N HIS A 4 -8.97 -12.34 -0.12
CA HIS A 4 -8.63 -13.64 0.50
C HIS A 4 -9.76 -14.68 0.44
N TRP A 5 -11.01 -14.22 0.32
CA TRP A 5 -12.19 -15.06 0.19
C TRP A 5 -12.56 -15.35 -1.27
N ASP A 6 -11.91 -14.70 -2.23
CA ASP A 6 -12.11 -15.00 -3.65
C ASP A 6 -11.34 -16.26 -4.02
N ARG A 7 -12.08 -17.26 -4.52
CA ARG A 7 -11.60 -18.59 -4.88
C ARG A 7 -11.41 -18.78 -6.39
N GLU A 8 -11.95 -17.87 -7.19
CA GLU A 8 -11.97 -17.97 -8.66
C GLU A 8 -10.95 -17.04 -9.30
N GLY A 9 -10.61 -15.93 -8.64
CA GLY A 9 -9.56 -15.01 -9.09
C GLY A 9 -8.21 -15.69 -9.28
N GLN A 10 -7.48 -15.24 -10.30
CA GLN A 10 -6.18 -15.79 -10.71
C GLN A 10 -5.00 -14.89 -10.28
N ALA A 11 -5.26 -13.92 -9.39
CA ALA A 11 -4.30 -12.91 -8.96
C ALA A 11 -3.65 -12.13 -10.14
N ASP A 12 -4.47 -11.81 -11.14
CA ASP A 12 -4.12 -11.13 -12.39
C ASP A 12 -4.89 -9.81 -12.57
N GLU A 13 -4.76 -9.18 -13.75
CA GLU A 13 -5.44 -7.93 -14.09
C GLU A 13 -6.98 -8.05 -14.22
N HIS A 14 -7.51 -9.26 -14.35
CA HIS A 14 -8.94 -9.54 -14.52
C HIS A 14 -9.63 -9.95 -13.22
N THR A 15 -8.87 -10.13 -12.16
CA THR A 15 -9.33 -10.60 -10.85
C THR A 15 -10.35 -9.67 -10.18
N SER A 16 -10.26 -8.36 -10.40
CA SER A 16 -11.21 -7.41 -9.81
C SER A 16 -11.49 -6.24 -10.75
N CYS A 17 -12.48 -5.43 -10.41
CA CYS A 17 -12.62 -4.11 -10.99
C CYS A 17 -11.44 -3.19 -10.62
N TRP A 18 -11.42 -1.98 -11.19
CA TRP A 18 -10.53 -0.92 -10.75
C TRP A 18 -10.99 -0.34 -9.42
N LEU A 19 -10.11 -0.34 -8.42
CA LEU A 19 -10.35 0.26 -7.12
C LEU A 19 -9.67 1.62 -7.03
N ARG A 20 -10.37 2.60 -6.45
CA ARG A 20 -9.75 3.87 -6.08
C ARG A 20 -8.86 3.67 -4.84
N VAL A 21 -7.83 4.50 -4.71
CA VAL A 21 -6.90 4.51 -3.57
C VAL A 21 -7.02 5.86 -2.85
N ALA A 22 -7.25 5.82 -1.54
CA ALA A 22 -7.24 7.01 -0.71
C ALA A 22 -5.80 7.54 -0.58
N SER A 23 -5.60 8.79 -1.02
CA SER A 23 -4.37 9.55 -0.75
C SER A 23 -4.45 10.26 0.60
N SER A 24 -3.30 10.48 1.24
CA SER A 24 -3.22 11.28 2.47
C SER A 24 -3.57 12.75 2.25
N TRP A 25 -3.35 13.28 1.05
CA TRP A 25 -3.72 14.62 0.63
C TRP A 25 -3.98 14.65 -0.87
N ALA A 26 -5.19 14.98 -1.29
CA ALA A 26 -5.59 15.04 -2.70
C ALA A 26 -6.33 16.35 -2.99
N GLY A 27 -5.76 17.16 -3.88
CA GLY A 27 -6.36 18.37 -4.41
C GLY A 27 -6.42 18.35 -5.93
N ASN A 28 -6.96 19.41 -6.54
CA ASN A 28 -7.03 19.52 -7.99
C ASN A 28 -5.63 19.75 -8.59
N ALA A 29 -5.01 18.68 -9.10
CA ALA A 29 -3.65 18.65 -9.65
C ALA A 29 -2.51 18.95 -8.64
N TYR A 30 -2.72 18.74 -7.33
CA TYR A 30 -1.68 18.78 -6.30
C TYR A 30 -1.99 17.80 -5.17
N GLY A 31 -0.98 17.43 -4.38
CA GLY A 31 -1.15 16.54 -3.22
C GLY A 31 -0.04 15.48 -3.13
N ALA A 32 -0.36 14.37 -2.46
CA ALA A 32 0.52 13.22 -2.29
C ALA A 32 -0.07 11.98 -2.97
N ILE A 33 0.77 11.24 -3.70
CA ILE A 33 0.39 10.00 -4.36
C ILE A 33 1.42 8.90 -4.07
N ALA A 34 0.94 7.77 -3.58
CA ALA A 34 1.71 6.55 -3.40
C ALA A 34 0.87 5.38 -3.92
N ILE A 35 1.23 4.86 -5.09
CA ILE A 35 0.46 3.82 -5.77
C ILE A 35 0.90 2.45 -5.21
N PRO A 36 -0.02 1.63 -4.66
CA PRO A 36 0.29 0.26 -4.25
C PRO A 36 0.85 -0.56 -5.42
N ARG A 37 1.91 -1.32 -5.19
CA ARG A 37 2.53 -2.19 -6.19
C ARG A 37 1.95 -3.60 -6.12
N ILE A 38 2.09 -4.35 -7.21
CA ILE A 38 1.70 -5.77 -7.26
C ILE A 38 2.38 -6.52 -6.10
N GLY A 39 1.60 -7.31 -5.37
CA GLY A 39 2.04 -8.05 -4.19
C GLY A 39 1.82 -7.32 -2.86
N MET A 40 1.74 -6.00 -2.83
CA MET A 40 1.49 -5.26 -1.58
C MET A 40 0.11 -5.61 -1.00
N GLU A 41 0.06 -5.79 0.32
CA GLU A 41 -1.19 -5.98 1.05
C GLU A 41 -1.84 -4.62 1.34
N VAL A 42 -3.13 -4.52 1.02
CA VAL A 42 -3.90 -3.28 1.13
C VAL A 42 -5.14 -3.49 1.99
N LEU A 43 -5.49 -2.45 2.76
CA LEU A 43 -6.78 -2.40 3.46
C LEU A 43 -7.85 -1.93 2.47
N VAL A 44 -8.89 -2.73 2.29
CA VAL A 44 -10.06 -2.37 1.47
C VAL A 44 -11.25 -2.09 2.39
N THR A 45 -11.88 -0.96 2.19
CA THR A 45 -13.14 -0.56 2.81
C THR A 45 -14.24 -0.54 1.76
N PHE A 46 -15.47 -0.80 2.18
CA PHE A 46 -16.65 -0.84 1.33
C PHE A 46 -17.53 0.38 1.65
N LEU A 47 -17.82 1.21 0.66
CA LEU A 47 -18.61 2.43 0.86
C LEU A 47 -20.04 2.05 1.30
N GLU A 48 -20.52 2.64 2.40
CA GLU A 48 -21.80 2.27 3.02
C GLU A 48 -21.95 0.78 3.36
N GLY A 49 -20.83 0.04 3.44
CA GLY A 49 -20.82 -1.41 3.64
C GLY A 49 -21.17 -2.23 2.39
N ASP A 50 -21.27 -1.60 1.22
CA ASP A 50 -21.60 -2.27 -0.05
C ASP A 50 -20.38 -2.98 -0.65
N PRO A 51 -20.37 -4.34 -0.74
CA PRO A 51 -19.25 -5.10 -1.29
C PRO A 51 -18.93 -4.74 -2.75
N ASP A 52 -19.88 -4.18 -3.50
CA ASP A 52 -19.71 -3.77 -4.89
C ASP A 52 -19.04 -2.39 -5.03
N GLN A 53 -18.81 -1.69 -3.92
CA GLN A 53 -18.16 -0.37 -3.87
C GLN A 53 -16.86 -0.37 -3.05
N PRO A 54 -15.84 -1.15 -3.47
CA PRO A 54 -14.56 -1.21 -2.77
C PRO A 54 -13.68 0.04 -2.97
N LEU A 55 -12.98 0.44 -1.92
CA LEU A 55 -12.01 1.53 -1.87
C LEU A 55 -10.78 1.10 -1.07
N VAL A 56 -9.57 1.29 -1.60
CA VAL A 56 -8.34 1.07 -0.84
C VAL A 56 -8.11 2.23 0.11
N THR A 57 -7.95 1.96 1.41
CA THR A 57 -7.80 2.98 2.46
C THR A 57 -6.44 2.94 3.17
N GLY A 58 -5.63 1.92 2.93
CA GLY A 58 -4.30 1.81 3.52
C GLY A 58 -3.47 0.68 2.94
N CYS A 59 -2.21 0.61 3.36
CA CYS A 59 -1.28 -0.49 3.07
C CYS A 59 -0.74 -1.05 4.38
N LEU A 60 -0.44 -2.35 4.41
CA LEU A 60 -0.01 -3.04 5.62
C LEU A 60 1.34 -3.75 5.40
N TYR A 61 2.14 -3.81 6.46
CA TYR A 61 3.27 -4.74 6.55
C TYR A 61 2.81 -6.05 7.16
N HIS A 62 3.43 -7.15 6.76
CA HIS A 62 3.14 -8.50 7.26
C HIS A 62 4.43 -9.34 7.27
N GLY A 63 4.34 -10.64 7.58
CA GLY A 63 5.52 -11.49 7.77
C GLY A 63 6.47 -11.59 6.55
N VAL A 64 5.95 -11.40 5.34
CA VAL A 64 6.74 -11.41 4.08
C VAL A 64 7.14 -9.98 3.69
N HIS A 65 6.21 -9.02 3.67
CA HIS A 65 6.53 -7.61 3.49
C HIS A 65 6.77 -6.94 4.83
N GLN A 66 8.01 -7.03 5.30
CA GLN A 66 8.42 -6.48 6.59
C GLN A 66 8.60 -4.96 6.54
N PRO A 67 8.48 -4.26 7.69
CA PRO A 67 8.81 -2.84 7.78
C PRO A 67 10.25 -2.55 7.33
N PRO A 68 10.57 -1.35 6.80
CA PRO A 68 11.88 -1.04 6.22
C PRO A 68 13.07 -1.09 7.19
N TYR A 69 12.80 -1.05 8.49
CA TYR A 69 13.79 -1.22 9.55
C TYR A 69 13.22 -2.15 10.62
N GLU A 70 14.09 -2.93 11.26
CA GLU A 70 13.70 -3.87 12.30
C GLU A 70 13.02 -3.17 13.48
N LEU A 71 11.87 -3.70 13.87
CA LEU A 71 11.12 -3.28 15.04
C LEU A 71 11.17 -4.40 16.11
N PRO A 72 11.27 -4.06 17.40
CA PRO A 72 11.15 -2.72 18.00
C PRO A 72 12.47 -1.93 18.11
N ALA A 73 13.59 -2.44 17.58
CA ALA A 73 14.92 -1.83 17.73
C ALA A 73 14.98 -0.36 17.23
N ASN A 74 14.27 -0.05 16.15
CA ASN A 74 14.26 1.27 15.51
C ASN A 74 12.93 2.03 15.69
N LYS A 75 12.26 1.85 16.83
CA LYS A 75 10.91 2.39 17.11
C LYS A 75 10.78 3.92 17.10
N THR A 76 11.88 4.66 17.15
CA THR A 76 11.94 6.14 17.14
C THR A 76 12.14 6.73 15.74
N ARG A 77 12.11 5.89 14.69
CA ARG A 77 12.26 6.33 13.31
C ARG A 77 10.93 6.56 12.64
N THR A 78 10.79 7.73 12.04
CA THR A 78 9.71 8.05 11.10
C THR A 78 10.31 8.18 9.69
N LEU A 79 9.68 7.58 8.69
CA LEU A 79 10.28 7.52 7.34
C LEU A 79 9.27 7.45 6.19
N LEU A 80 9.74 7.90 5.03
CA LEU A 80 9.20 7.65 3.71
C LEU A 80 10.32 7.04 2.86
N LYS A 81 10.24 5.74 2.57
CA LYS A 81 11.22 5.00 1.78
C LYS A 81 10.57 4.43 0.53
N THR A 82 11.17 4.68 -0.63
CA THR A 82 10.71 4.12 -1.92
C THR A 82 11.53 2.90 -2.30
N ASP A 83 11.23 2.32 -3.46
CA ASP A 83 12.04 1.27 -4.07
C ASP A 83 12.07 1.51 -5.58
N SER A 84 13.21 1.34 -6.23
CA SER A 84 13.34 1.53 -7.68
C SER A 84 12.41 0.58 -8.44
N SER A 85 11.93 0.98 -9.62
CA SER A 85 11.03 0.17 -10.44
C SER A 85 11.28 0.41 -11.93
N PRO A 86 11.22 -0.61 -12.80
CA PRO A 86 11.02 -2.03 -12.48
C PRO A 86 12.30 -2.70 -11.95
N GLY A 87 12.15 -3.81 -11.22
CA GLY A 87 13.27 -4.67 -10.83
C GLY A 87 14.02 -4.30 -9.55
N GLY A 88 13.66 -3.20 -8.87
CA GLY A 88 14.25 -2.84 -7.58
C GLY A 88 15.72 -2.42 -7.67
N GLY A 89 16.48 -2.67 -6.61
CA GLY A 89 17.94 -2.48 -6.57
C GLY A 89 18.41 -1.10 -6.07
N GLY A 90 17.49 -0.23 -5.68
CA GLY A 90 17.81 1.07 -5.09
C GLY A 90 16.59 1.70 -4.43
N TYR A 91 16.78 2.79 -3.70
CA TYR A 91 15.69 3.51 -3.05
C TYR A 91 16.01 4.99 -2.86
N ASN A 92 14.97 5.80 -2.71
CA ASN A 92 15.05 7.12 -2.13
C ASN A 92 14.44 7.07 -0.72
N GLU A 93 15.00 7.82 0.22
CA GLU A 93 14.52 7.81 1.61
C GLU A 93 14.54 9.20 2.22
N LEU A 94 13.42 9.60 2.81
CA LEU A 94 13.35 10.65 3.82
C LEU A 94 13.16 9.96 5.18
N ARG A 95 14.00 10.30 6.15
CA ARG A 95 13.98 9.68 7.48
C ARG A 95 14.26 10.72 8.57
N ILE A 96 13.49 10.63 9.65
CA ILE A 96 13.62 11.42 10.87
C ILE A 96 13.91 10.44 12.02
N GLU A 97 14.92 10.75 12.84
CA GLU A 97 15.31 9.97 14.01
C GLU A 97 15.18 10.84 15.26
N ASP A 98 14.36 10.38 16.21
CA ASP A 98 13.99 11.14 17.41
C ASP A 98 14.76 10.70 18.68
N ARG A 99 15.90 10.00 18.53
CA ARG A 99 16.72 9.54 19.66
C ARG A 99 17.61 10.64 20.24
#